data_AF-A0A9W4GR33-F1
#
_entry.id   AF-A0A9W4GR33-F1
#
_cell.length_a   1.000
_cell.length_b   1.000
_cell.length_c   1.000
_cell.angle_alpha   90.00
_cell.angle_beta   90.00
_cell.angle_gamma   90.00
#
_symmetry.space_group_name_H-M   'P 1'
#
loop_
_entity.id
_entity.type
_entity.pdbx_description
1 polymer ?
#
loop_
_entity_poly.entity_id
_entity_poly.type
_entity_poly.pdbx_seq_one_letter_code
_entity_poly.pdbx_strand_id
1 'polypeptide(L)'
;MIDWSTLHDAYGPAHAIPGLLDRAIGRDQEAIDWLWGRLCHQGTITPASIAALPKLADIAKTEDAGDWALDLAGAIAGGLLQPHGADEEVARCAATLAELRAMAAARLRSGLDGKVYLSRLRAMLAFDGQTLWFEALDDFTDSFVTVACPHCDAPVTIAVGDYGCYSSIRDWNLGDVHQVPLRPAVPHELTGTGRMLHEPAVRDGQQRLAWGLTHLFGQAECPRCGSVFGIADEYAAANAPAPWDFARGHTKDAL
;
A
#
# COMPACT_ATOMS: atom_id res chain seq x y z
N MET A 1 -25.71 15.20 0.76
CA MET A 1 -25.41 15.23 -0.69
C MET A 1 -24.15 16.06 -0.86
N ILE A 2 -23.17 15.58 -1.61
CA ILE A 2 -21.88 16.26 -1.81
C ILE A 2 -22.09 17.38 -2.84
N ASP A 3 -21.65 18.59 -2.52
CA ASP A 3 -21.60 19.69 -3.50
C ASP A 3 -20.29 19.59 -4.30
N TRP A 4 -20.36 18.96 -5.46
CA TRP A 4 -19.19 18.78 -6.35
C TRP A 4 -18.70 20.08 -6.97
N SER A 5 -19.51 21.15 -6.94
CA SER A 5 -19.12 22.45 -7.50
C SER A 5 -18.10 23.18 -6.64
N THR A 6 -18.01 22.83 -5.35
CA THR A 6 -17.04 23.40 -4.40
C THR A 6 -15.75 22.60 -4.31
N LEU A 7 -15.62 21.50 -5.06
CA LEU A 7 -14.47 20.60 -5.02
C LEU A 7 -13.60 20.74 -6.27
N HIS A 8 -12.33 20.36 -6.13
CA HIS A 8 -11.37 20.27 -7.22
C HIS A 8 -10.86 18.84 -7.39
N ASP A 9 -10.68 18.43 -8.64
CA ASP A 9 -9.96 17.22 -9.07
C ASP A 9 -8.60 17.60 -9.66
N ALA A 10 -7.85 16.63 -10.18
CA ALA A 10 -6.51 16.86 -10.73
C ALA A 10 -6.45 17.83 -11.93
N TYR A 11 -7.59 18.10 -12.58
CA TYR A 11 -7.68 18.98 -13.76
C TYR A 11 -8.52 20.23 -13.52
N GLY A 12 -9.01 20.49 -12.30
CA GLY A 12 -9.77 21.69 -11.96
C GLY A 12 -11.10 21.38 -11.27
N PRO A 13 -12.18 22.15 -11.52
CA PRO A 13 -13.46 21.96 -10.82
C PRO A 13 -14.09 20.56 -11.06
N ALA A 14 -14.54 19.91 -9.99
CA ALA A 14 -14.96 18.49 -9.99
C ALA A 14 -16.42 18.23 -10.44
N HIS A 15 -17.07 19.18 -11.11
CA HIS A 15 -18.48 19.10 -11.53
C HIS A 15 -18.78 17.92 -12.48
N ALA A 16 -17.76 17.41 -13.19
CA ALA A 16 -17.90 16.29 -14.12
C ALA A 16 -17.93 14.91 -13.43
N ILE A 17 -17.45 14.80 -12.19
CA ILE A 17 -17.27 13.52 -11.50
C ILE A 17 -18.59 12.73 -11.35
N PRO A 18 -19.73 13.33 -10.95
CA PRO A 18 -20.99 12.58 -10.84
C PRO A 18 -21.42 11.92 -12.15
N GLY A 19 -21.35 12.67 -13.27
CA GLY A 19 -21.72 12.14 -14.58
C GLY A 19 -20.77 11.04 -15.07
N LEU A 20 -19.48 11.14 -14.74
CA LEU A 20 -18.51 10.08 -15.01
C LEU A 20 -18.80 8.82 -14.18
N LEU A 21 -19.13 8.95 -12.89
CA LEU A 21 -19.52 7.82 -12.03
C LEU A 21 -20.77 7.11 -12.56
N ASP A 22 -21.78 7.86 -13.00
CA ASP A 22 -23.01 7.28 -13.56
C ASP A 22 -22.75 6.52 -14.88
N ARG A 23 -21.92 7.08 -15.77
CA ARG A 23 -21.47 6.37 -16.99
C ARG A 23 -20.66 5.11 -16.66
N ALA A 24 -19.76 5.20 -15.68
CA ALA A 24 -18.89 4.10 -15.29
C ALA A 24 -19.66 2.91 -14.67
N ILE A 25 -20.82 3.16 -14.04
CA ILE A 25 -21.75 2.08 -13.63
C ILE A 25 -22.20 1.26 -14.85
N GLY A 26 -22.42 1.92 -15.99
CA GLY A 26 -22.69 1.27 -17.28
C GLY A 26 -21.47 0.62 -17.95
N ARG A 27 -20.34 0.50 -17.24
CA ARG A 27 -19.05 -0.03 -17.75
C ARG A 27 -18.49 0.73 -18.94
N ASP A 28 -18.77 2.02 -19.00
CA ASP A 28 -18.14 2.91 -19.96
C ASP A 28 -16.65 3.05 -19.62
N GLN A 29 -15.79 2.39 -20.41
CA GLN A 29 -14.35 2.35 -20.18
C GLN A 29 -13.73 3.74 -20.23
N GLU A 30 -14.20 4.62 -21.13
CA GLU A 30 -13.69 5.98 -21.23
C GLU A 30 -14.00 6.76 -19.93
N ALA A 31 -15.20 6.57 -19.37
CA ALA A 31 -15.55 7.19 -18.10
C ALA A 31 -14.70 6.68 -16.94
N ILE A 32 -14.41 5.37 -16.91
CA ILE A 32 -13.53 4.76 -15.91
C ILE A 32 -12.11 5.35 -16.02
N ASP A 33 -11.55 5.43 -17.23
CA ASP A 33 -10.20 5.98 -17.45
C ASP A 33 -10.13 7.46 -17.04
N TRP A 34 -11.17 8.24 -17.34
CA TRP A 34 -11.28 9.63 -16.87
C TRP A 34 -11.34 9.74 -15.34
N LEU A 35 -12.07 8.84 -14.66
CA LEU A 35 -12.12 8.81 -13.20
C LEU A 35 -10.75 8.51 -12.60
N TRP A 36 -10.00 7.54 -13.15
CA TRP A 36 -8.62 7.27 -12.76
C TRP A 36 -7.73 8.51 -12.92
N GLY A 37 -7.78 9.15 -14.09
CA GLY A 37 -6.96 10.34 -14.37
C GLY A 37 -7.30 11.55 -13.50
N ARG A 38 -8.56 11.70 -13.06
CA ARG A 38 -9.03 12.84 -12.26
C ARG A 38 -8.92 12.63 -10.76
N LEU A 39 -9.22 11.44 -10.27
CA LEU A 39 -9.32 11.13 -8.84
C LEU A 39 -8.04 10.50 -8.28
N CYS A 40 -7.17 9.95 -9.10
CA CYS A 40 -5.91 9.35 -8.64
C CYS A 40 -4.77 9.65 -9.63
N HIS A 41 -4.57 10.94 -9.94
CA HIS A 41 -3.61 11.38 -10.94
C HIS A 41 -2.18 11.08 -10.50
N GLN A 42 -1.53 10.10 -11.13
CA GLN A 42 -0.15 9.69 -10.82
C GLN A 42 0.04 9.38 -9.31
N GLY A 43 -0.97 8.78 -8.69
CA GLY A 43 -0.95 8.45 -7.25
C GLY A 43 -1.28 9.61 -6.31
N THR A 44 -1.52 10.82 -6.84
CA THR A 44 -1.95 11.98 -6.05
C THR A 44 -3.47 12.01 -5.92
N ILE A 45 -3.95 12.35 -4.74
CA ILE A 45 -5.38 12.51 -4.44
C ILE A 45 -5.77 13.98 -4.24
N THR A 46 -7.06 14.24 -4.32
CA THR A 46 -7.68 15.57 -4.19
C THR A 46 -8.91 15.48 -3.27
N PRO A 47 -9.50 16.61 -2.83
CA PRO A 47 -10.76 16.59 -2.10
C PRO A 47 -11.87 15.84 -2.85
N ALA A 48 -11.90 15.91 -4.19
CA ALA A 48 -12.85 15.13 -5.00
C ALA A 48 -12.62 13.61 -4.91
N SER A 49 -11.37 13.16 -4.77
CA SER A 49 -11.02 11.75 -4.58
C SER A 49 -11.63 11.19 -3.31
N ILE A 50 -11.47 11.90 -2.19
CA ILE A 50 -12.00 11.49 -0.88
C ILE A 50 -13.52 11.50 -0.89
N ALA A 51 -14.11 12.55 -1.48
CA ALA A 51 -15.56 12.68 -1.64
C ALA A 51 -16.18 11.55 -2.50
N ALA A 52 -15.41 10.93 -3.40
CA ALA A 52 -15.89 9.84 -4.24
C ALA A 52 -15.99 8.49 -3.50
N LEU A 53 -15.25 8.29 -2.39
CA LEU A 53 -15.14 6.98 -1.71
C LEU A 53 -16.49 6.35 -1.34
N PRO A 54 -17.47 7.08 -0.76
CA PRO A 54 -18.77 6.47 -0.44
C PRO A 54 -19.51 5.96 -1.68
N LYS A 55 -19.48 6.71 -2.79
CA LYS A 55 -20.13 6.30 -4.04
C LYS A 55 -19.40 5.13 -4.69
N LEU A 56 -18.06 5.10 -4.62
CA LEU A 56 -17.27 3.95 -5.08
C LEU A 56 -17.58 2.69 -4.25
N ALA A 57 -17.76 2.82 -2.94
CA ALA A 57 -18.19 1.72 -2.08
C ALA A 57 -19.58 1.18 -2.47
N ASP A 58 -20.52 2.06 -2.82
CA ASP A 58 -21.83 1.64 -3.31
C ASP A 58 -21.76 0.93 -4.66
N ILE A 59 -20.92 1.41 -5.59
CA ILE A 59 -20.70 0.74 -6.89
C ILE A 59 -20.00 -0.62 -6.67
N ALA A 60 -19.05 -0.69 -5.73
CA ALA A 60 -18.34 -1.91 -5.38
C ALA A 60 -19.23 -3.03 -4.83
N LYS A 61 -20.47 -2.73 -4.42
CA LYS A 61 -21.47 -3.74 -4.02
C LYS A 61 -22.08 -4.48 -5.22
N THR A 62 -21.91 -3.96 -6.44
CA THR A 62 -22.40 -4.61 -7.65
C THR A 62 -21.43 -5.69 -8.13
N GLU A 63 -21.95 -6.84 -8.59
CA GLU A 63 -21.11 -7.94 -9.08
C GLU A 63 -20.42 -7.59 -10.42
N ASP A 64 -21.12 -6.92 -11.33
CA ASP A 64 -20.65 -6.69 -12.71
C ASP A 64 -19.73 -5.47 -12.87
N ALA A 65 -19.83 -4.47 -11.99
CA ALA A 65 -19.07 -3.22 -12.07
C ALA A 65 -18.20 -2.97 -10.82
N GLY A 66 -18.28 -3.80 -9.79
CA GLY A 66 -17.67 -3.48 -8.50
C GLY A 66 -16.15 -3.55 -8.46
N ASP A 67 -15.51 -4.27 -9.39
CA ASP A 67 -14.06 -4.48 -9.38
C ASP A 67 -13.28 -3.20 -9.70
N TRP A 68 -13.67 -2.44 -10.73
CA TRP A 68 -12.98 -1.18 -11.08
C TRP A 68 -13.15 -0.13 -9.97
N ALA A 69 -14.34 -0.08 -9.36
CA ALA A 69 -14.64 0.88 -8.30
C ALA A 69 -13.83 0.57 -7.05
N LEU A 70 -13.67 -0.71 -6.73
CA LEU A 70 -12.85 -1.17 -5.62
C LEU A 70 -11.35 -0.93 -5.88
N ASP A 71 -10.86 -1.13 -7.11
CA ASP A 71 -9.46 -0.82 -7.46
C ASP A 71 -9.19 0.69 -7.33
N LEU A 72 -10.08 1.53 -7.86
CA LEU A 72 -9.93 2.99 -7.77
C LEU A 72 -10.01 3.46 -6.30
N ALA A 73 -10.93 2.91 -5.51
CA ALA A 73 -11.02 3.23 -4.09
C ALA A 73 -9.73 2.84 -3.34
N GLY A 74 -9.14 1.68 -3.65
CA GLY A 74 -7.87 1.26 -3.07
C GLY A 74 -6.71 2.20 -3.40
N ALA A 75 -6.65 2.69 -4.65
CA ALA A 75 -5.66 3.67 -5.07
C ALA A 75 -5.84 5.03 -4.35
N ILE A 76 -7.08 5.50 -4.20
CA ILE A 76 -7.40 6.72 -3.45
C ILE A 76 -7.01 6.55 -1.97
N ALA A 77 -7.33 5.41 -1.35
CA ALA A 77 -6.96 5.13 0.03
C ALA A 77 -5.44 5.08 0.23
N GLY A 78 -4.69 4.56 -0.75
CA GLY A 78 -3.22 4.57 -0.73
C GLY A 78 -2.64 5.99 -0.73
N GLY A 79 -3.25 6.92 -1.48
CA GLY A 79 -2.86 8.33 -1.48
C GLY A 79 -3.30 9.12 -0.24
N LEU A 80 -4.41 8.72 0.41
CA LEU A 80 -4.95 9.37 1.61
C LEU A 80 -3.99 9.33 2.79
N LEU A 81 -3.11 8.34 2.84
CA LEU A 81 -2.25 8.08 3.98
C LEU A 81 -0.82 8.62 3.79
N GLN A 82 -0.58 9.43 2.75
CA GLN A 82 0.65 10.21 2.61
C GLN A 82 0.64 11.38 3.62
N PRO A 83 1.81 11.83 4.15
CA PRO A 83 1.92 12.41 5.52
C PRO A 83 1.34 13.82 5.77
N HIS A 84 0.35 14.29 5.04
CA HIS A 84 -0.10 15.68 5.11
C HIS A 84 -1.62 15.82 5.31
N GLY A 85 -2.05 15.92 6.58
CA GLY A 85 -3.31 16.56 6.96
C GLY A 85 -4.58 15.71 6.88
N ALA A 86 -4.48 14.39 6.76
CA ALA A 86 -5.62 13.52 6.46
C ALA A 86 -6.39 12.98 7.68
N ASP A 87 -5.97 13.22 8.93
CA ASP A 87 -6.52 12.50 10.10
C ASP A 87 -8.04 12.66 10.28
N GLU A 88 -8.57 13.88 10.12
CA GLU A 88 -10.03 14.11 10.20
C GLU A 88 -10.77 13.53 8.98
N GLU A 89 -10.14 13.52 7.81
CA GLU A 89 -10.74 13.00 6.58
C GLU A 89 -10.78 11.47 6.59
N VAL A 90 -9.69 10.84 7.04
CA VAL A 90 -9.58 9.41 7.32
C VAL A 90 -10.62 9.01 8.35
N ALA A 91 -10.75 9.75 9.47
CA ALA A 91 -11.75 9.48 10.49
C ALA A 91 -13.18 9.53 9.93
N ARG A 92 -13.50 10.51 9.06
CA ARG A 92 -14.81 10.60 8.37
C ARG A 92 -15.05 9.43 7.42
N CYS A 93 -14.02 8.90 6.79
CA CYS A 93 -14.11 7.80 5.83
C CYS A 93 -14.01 6.41 6.47
N ALA A 94 -13.69 6.30 7.77
CA ALA A 94 -13.36 5.02 8.42
C ALA A 94 -14.41 3.91 8.20
N ALA A 95 -15.71 4.22 8.31
CA ALA A 95 -16.77 3.25 8.07
C ALA A 95 -16.78 2.76 6.60
N THR A 96 -16.65 3.68 5.65
CA THR A 96 -16.57 3.38 4.21
C THR A 96 -15.34 2.53 3.89
N LEU A 97 -14.18 2.86 4.49
CA LEU A 97 -12.94 2.09 4.32
C LEU A 97 -13.10 0.66 4.87
N ALA A 98 -13.75 0.49 6.02
CA ALA A 98 -14.05 -0.83 6.56
C ALA A 98 -14.98 -1.66 5.66
N GLU A 99 -15.99 -1.05 5.05
CA GLU A 99 -16.86 -1.73 4.06
C GLU A 99 -16.06 -2.16 2.82
N LEU A 100 -15.26 -1.26 2.26
CA LEU A 100 -14.36 -1.54 1.12
C LEU A 100 -13.37 -2.64 1.44
N ARG A 101 -12.82 -2.65 2.66
CA ARG A 101 -11.92 -3.68 3.16
C ARG A 101 -12.54 -5.06 3.19
N ALA A 102 -13.79 -5.17 3.66
CA ALA A 102 -14.52 -6.43 3.68
C ALA A 102 -14.82 -6.92 2.25
N MET A 103 -15.24 -6.01 1.36
CA MET A 103 -15.49 -6.30 -0.04
C MET A 103 -14.24 -6.75 -0.80
N ALA A 104 -13.08 -6.17 -0.51
CA ALA A 104 -11.81 -6.60 -1.11
C ALA A 104 -11.40 -8.00 -0.66
N ALA A 105 -11.52 -8.30 0.64
CA ALA A 105 -11.23 -9.63 1.16
C ALA A 105 -12.17 -10.71 0.59
N ALA A 106 -13.46 -10.39 0.45
CA ALA A 106 -14.44 -11.31 -0.12
C ALA A 106 -14.18 -11.62 -1.61
N ARG A 107 -13.47 -10.75 -2.33
CA ARG A 107 -13.09 -10.94 -3.72
C ARG A 107 -11.83 -11.77 -3.91
N LEU A 108 -11.02 -11.98 -2.88
CA LEU A 108 -9.85 -12.86 -2.94
C LEU A 108 -10.30 -14.32 -3.08
N ARG A 109 -9.89 -14.95 -4.17
CA ARG A 109 -10.26 -16.31 -4.54
C ARG A 109 -9.21 -16.93 -5.43
N SER A 110 -9.18 -18.26 -5.47
CA SER A 110 -8.34 -19.01 -6.41
C SER A 110 -8.70 -18.70 -7.86
N GLY A 111 -7.71 -18.80 -8.75
CA GLY A 111 -7.87 -18.56 -10.19
C GLY A 111 -7.82 -17.10 -10.63
N LEU A 112 -7.68 -16.15 -9.70
CA LEU A 112 -7.34 -14.76 -10.05
C LEU A 112 -5.92 -14.67 -10.60
N ASP A 113 -5.74 -13.81 -11.60
CA ASP A 113 -4.41 -13.38 -12.06
C ASP A 113 -3.61 -12.78 -10.89
N GLY A 114 -2.31 -13.09 -10.83
CA GLY A 114 -1.46 -12.69 -9.70
C GLY A 114 -1.39 -11.16 -9.50
N LYS A 115 -1.43 -10.37 -10.58
CA LYS A 115 -1.42 -8.90 -10.49
C LYS A 115 -2.74 -8.37 -9.93
N VAL A 116 -3.87 -8.96 -10.36
CA VAL A 116 -5.18 -8.62 -9.82
C VAL A 116 -5.25 -8.99 -8.34
N TYR A 117 -4.74 -10.17 -7.97
CA TYR A 117 -4.68 -10.61 -6.58
C TYR A 117 -3.84 -9.67 -5.71
N LEU A 118 -2.64 -9.30 -6.19
CA LEU A 118 -1.77 -8.33 -5.54
C LEU A 118 -2.45 -6.97 -5.38
N SER A 119 -3.12 -6.46 -6.42
CA SER A 119 -3.89 -5.20 -6.35
C SER A 119 -4.93 -5.24 -5.23
N ARG A 120 -5.63 -6.37 -5.05
CA ARG A 120 -6.64 -6.54 -4.00
C ARG A 120 -6.03 -6.60 -2.60
N LEU A 121 -4.90 -7.28 -2.42
CA LEU A 121 -4.16 -7.26 -1.15
C LEU A 121 -3.65 -5.86 -0.82
N ARG A 122 -3.12 -5.14 -1.80
CA ARG A 122 -2.70 -3.75 -1.63
C ARG A 122 -3.88 -2.85 -1.26
N ALA A 123 -5.02 -2.99 -1.94
CA ALA A 123 -6.24 -2.26 -1.58
C ALA A 123 -6.66 -2.55 -0.13
N MET A 124 -6.61 -3.80 0.32
CA MET A 124 -6.88 -4.15 1.73
C MET A 124 -5.94 -3.42 2.70
N LEU A 125 -4.64 -3.38 2.42
CA LEU A 125 -3.67 -2.65 3.23
C LEU A 125 -3.97 -1.15 3.27
N ALA A 126 -4.32 -0.56 2.12
CA ALA A 126 -4.70 0.85 2.04
C ALA A 126 -5.97 1.15 2.85
N PHE A 127 -6.99 0.29 2.79
CA PHE A 127 -8.20 0.47 3.60
C PHE A 127 -7.98 0.26 5.10
N ASP A 128 -7.01 -0.58 5.48
CA ASP A 128 -6.59 -0.79 6.88
C ASP A 128 -5.66 0.33 7.40
N GLY A 129 -5.32 1.34 6.59
CA GLY A 129 -4.39 2.39 7.01
C GLY A 129 -2.92 1.96 7.00
N GLN A 130 -2.58 0.81 6.40
CA GLN A 130 -1.24 0.24 6.40
C GLN A 130 -0.41 0.71 5.20
N THR A 131 -0.17 2.03 5.09
CA THR A 131 0.56 2.67 3.98
C THR A 131 1.93 2.05 3.75
N LEU A 132 2.64 1.79 4.84
CA LEU A 132 3.97 1.20 4.79
C LEU A 132 3.98 -0.12 4.02
N TRP A 133 3.05 -1.00 4.37
CA TRP A 133 2.92 -2.30 3.74
C TRP A 133 2.28 -2.21 2.37
N PHE A 134 1.41 -1.23 2.15
CA PHE A 134 0.90 -0.92 0.82
C PHE A 134 2.04 -0.61 -0.14
N GLU A 135 3.03 0.21 0.27
CA GLU A 135 4.18 0.55 -0.57
C GLU A 135 5.11 -0.65 -0.78
N ALA A 136 5.45 -1.37 0.31
CA ALA A 136 6.41 -2.48 0.26
C ALA A 136 5.90 -3.75 -0.42
N LEU A 137 4.59 -4.00 -0.42
CA LEU A 137 4.03 -5.23 -0.96
C LEU A 137 4.11 -5.23 -2.50
N ASP A 138 4.88 -6.15 -3.06
CA ASP A 138 5.14 -6.25 -4.49
C ASP A 138 4.92 -7.70 -4.98
N ASP A 139 5.08 -7.95 -6.27
CA ASP A 139 4.89 -9.27 -6.89
C ASP A 139 6.04 -10.26 -6.61
N PHE A 140 7.11 -9.78 -5.97
CA PHE A 140 8.35 -10.50 -5.67
C PHE A 140 9.05 -11.03 -6.91
N THR A 141 8.83 -10.45 -8.10
CA THR A 141 9.63 -10.71 -9.31
C THR A 141 11.06 -10.22 -9.13
N ASP A 142 11.19 -8.98 -8.67
CA ASP A 142 12.47 -8.31 -8.42
C ASP A 142 12.30 -7.21 -7.35
N SER A 143 11.88 -7.61 -6.15
CA SER A 143 11.48 -6.67 -5.10
C SER A 143 12.64 -6.32 -4.18
N PHE A 144 12.75 -5.03 -3.84
CA PHE A 144 13.79 -4.53 -2.95
C PHE A 144 13.21 -3.60 -1.90
N VAL A 145 13.71 -3.75 -0.67
CA VAL A 145 13.52 -2.75 0.39
C VAL A 145 14.87 -2.42 1.02
N THR A 146 15.02 -1.22 1.54
CA THR A 146 16.21 -0.82 2.31
C THR A 146 15.82 -0.65 3.76
N VAL A 147 16.60 -1.26 4.65
CA VAL A 147 16.42 -1.17 6.11
C VAL A 147 17.74 -0.80 6.76
N ALA A 148 17.69 -0.01 7.83
CA ALA A 148 18.87 0.28 8.63
C ALA A 148 19.19 -0.93 9.52
N CYS A 149 20.46 -1.31 9.62
CA CYS A 149 20.86 -2.33 10.59
C CYS A 149 20.71 -1.76 12.01
N PRO A 150 19.97 -2.42 12.92
CA PRO A 150 19.74 -1.90 14.27
C PRO A 150 21.01 -1.82 15.13
N HIS A 151 22.09 -2.49 14.71
CA HIS A 151 23.37 -2.52 15.44
C HIS A 151 24.40 -1.50 14.93
N CYS A 152 24.52 -1.31 13.62
CA CYS A 152 25.57 -0.45 13.03
C CYS A 152 25.05 0.62 12.07
N ASP A 153 23.73 0.76 11.94
CA ASP A 153 23.04 1.76 11.12
C ASP A 153 23.38 1.69 9.62
N ALA A 154 24.02 0.61 9.18
CA ALA A 154 24.33 0.42 7.77
C ALA A 154 23.02 0.27 6.96
N PRO A 155 22.88 0.94 5.80
CA PRO A 155 21.74 0.75 4.92
C PRO A 155 21.86 -0.61 4.23
N VAL A 156 21.12 -1.60 4.73
CA VAL A 156 21.09 -2.96 4.18
C VAL A 156 20.00 -3.02 3.13
N THR A 157 20.37 -3.39 1.91
CA THR A 157 19.42 -3.75 0.85
C THR A 157 18.92 -5.17 1.12
N ILE A 158 17.61 -5.36 1.08
CA ILE A 158 16.95 -6.66 1.12
C ILE A 158 16.38 -6.90 -0.28
N ALA A 159 16.85 -7.97 -0.93
CA ALA A 159 16.40 -8.38 -2.24
C ALA A 159 15.58 -9.67 -2.13
N VAL A 160 14.41 -9.71 -2.75
CA VAL A 160 13.54 -10.89 -2.84
C VAL A 160 13.02 -11.01 -4.27
N GLY A 161 13.47 -12.02 -5.01
CA GLY A 161 12.90 -12.32 -6.32
C GLY A 161 13.67 -13.35 -7.13
N ASP A 162 13.53 -13.30 -8.45
CA ASP A 162 14.12 -14.26 -9.40
C ASP A 162 15.65 -14.24 -9.38
N TYR A 163 16.26 -13.13 -8.95
CA TYR A 163 17.71 -12.95 -8.84
C TYR A 163 18.29 -13.35 -7.48
N GLY A 164 17.45 -13.85 -6.56
CA GLY A 164 17.86 -14.37 -5.27
C GLY A 164 17.10 -13.76 -4.09
N CYS A 165 17.40 -14.28 -2.91
CA CYS A 165 16.88 -13.79 -1.63
C CYS A 165 18.05 -13.53 -0.70
N TYR A 166 18.47 -12.26 -0.60
CA TYR A 166 19.65 -11.91 0.16
C TYR A 166 19.56 -10.51 0.77
N SER A 167 20.43 -10.29 1.74
CA SER A 167 20.82 -8.98 2.26
C SER A 167 22.18 -8.58 1.70
N SER A 168 22.36 -7.30 1.36
CA SER A 168 23.61 -6.77 0.78
C SER A 168 23.86 -5.34 1.25
N ILE A 169 25.09 -4.85 1.06
CA ILE A 169 25.38 -3.41 1.10
C ILE A 169 25.54 -2.97 -0.35
N ARG A 170 24.74 -2.00 -0.78
CA ARG A 170 24.77 -1.51 -2.15
C ARG A 170 26.01 -0.64 -2.37
N ASP A 171 26.89 -1.09 -3.25
CA ASP A 171 27.96 -0.28 -3.81
C ASP A 171 27.45 0.45 -5.06
N TRP A 172 27.87 1.71 -5.23
CA TRP A 172 27.40 2.54 -6.33
C TRP A 172 27.83 2.02 -7.72
N ASN A 173 29.02 1.42 -7.81
CA ASN A 173 29.59 0.96 -9.08
C ASN A 173 29.38 -0.55 -9.30
N LEU A 174 29.44 -1.33 -8.23
CA LEU A 174 29.40 -2.80 -8.28
C LEU A 174 28.01 -3.36 -8.00
N GLY A 175 27.07 -2.53 -7.57
CA GLY A 175 25.74 -2.97 -7.14
C GLY A 175 25.81 -3.71 -5.81
N ASP A 176 25.02 -4.77 -5.68
CA ASP A 176 24.87 -5.50 -4.43
C ASP A 176 26.06 -6.43 -4.18
N VAL A 177 26.95 -6.01 -3.27
CA VAL A 177 28.15 -6.78 -2.89
C VAL A 177 27.95 -7.48 -1.54
N HIS A 178 28.71 -8.55 -1.33
CA HIS A 178 28.69 -9.35 -0.09
C HIS A 178 27.29 -9.86 0.27
N GLN A 179 26.61 -10.49 -0.69
CA GLN A 179 25.27 -11.03 -0.51
C GLN A 179 25.26 -12.13 0.58
N VAL A 180 24.40 -11.95 1.58
CA VAL A 180 24.16 -12.93 2.64
C VAL A 180 22.71 -13.44 2.50
N PRO A 181 22.47 -14.75 2.37
CA PRO A 181 21.13 -15.31 2.18
C PRO A 181 20.15 -14.92 3.30
N LEU A 182 18.91 -14.61 2.92
CA LEU A 182 17.84 -14.37 3.89
C LEU A 182 17.41 -15.66 4.58
N ARG A 183 16.84 -15.51 5.78
CA ARG A 183 16.22 -16.59 6.54
C ARG A 183 14.70 -16.39 6.48
N PRO A 184 13.98 -17.16 5.65
CA PRO A 184 12.53 -17.01 5.56
C PRO A 184 11.87 -17.34 6.90
N ALA A 185 10.81 -16.62 7.24
CA ALA A 185 9.96 -16.92 8.37
C ALA A 185 9.27 -18.27 8.19
N VAL A 186 9.06 -18.96 9.30
CA VAL A 186 8.25 -20.18 9.30
C VAL A 186 6.77 -19.77 9.11
N PRO A 187 6.04 -20.30 8.11
CA PRO A 187 4.70 -19.81 7.77
C PRO A 187 3.68 -19.74 8.91
N HIS A 188 3.70 -20.71 9.84
CA HIS A 188 2.78 -20.75 10.97
C HIS A 188 3.19 -19.86 12.15
N GLU A 189 4.39 -19.28 12.11
CA GLU A 189 4.88 -18.30 13.08
C GLU A 189 4.60 -16.86 12.63
N LEU A 190 4.13 -16.65 11.39
CA LEU A 190 3.70 -15.33 10.93
C LEU A 190 2.56 -14.81 11.81
N THR A 191 2.65 -13.53 12.17
CA THR A 191 1.63 -12.82 12.95
C THR A 191 1.26 -11.49 12.27
N GLY A 192 0.25 -10.79 12.81
CA GLY A 192 -0.14 -9.46 12.34
C GLY A 192 -0.37 -9.39 10.82
N THR A 193 0.24 -8.39 10.18
CA THR A 193 0.17 -8.14 8.74
C THR A 193 0.74 -9.29 7.91
N GLY A 194 1.85 -9.89 8.33
CA GLY A 194 2.46 -11.01 7.62
C GLY A 194 1.49 -12.19 7.49
N ARG A 195 0.82 -12.58 8.58
CA ARG A 195 -0.20 -13.63 8.55
C ARG A 195 -1.41 -13.24 7.70
N MET A 196 -1.90 -12.00 7.87
CA MET A 196 -3.05 -11.47 7.15
C MET A 196 -2.87 -11.53 5.63
N LEU A 197 -1.66 -11.27 5.13
CA LEU A 197 -1.33 -11.34 3.70
C LEU A 197 -1.05 -12.78 3.24
N HIS A 198 -0.34 -13.56 4.06
CA HIS A 198 0.13 -14.90 3.67
C HIS A 198 -1.00 -15.93 3.64
N GLU A 199 -1.91 -15.93 4.61
CA GLU A 199 -2.99 -16.93 4.69
C GLU A 199 -3.91 -16.94 3.45
N PRO A 200 -4.45 -15.80 2.97
CA PRO A 200 -5.22 -15.77 1.73
C PRO A 200 -4.38 -16.20 0.52
N ALA A 201 -3.13 -15.74 0.43
CA ALA A 201 -2.25 -16.08 -0.69
C ALA A 201 -2.03 -17.61 -0.80
N VAL A 202 -1.82 -18.29 0.33
CA VAL A 202 -1.74 -19.77 0.35
C VAL A 202 -3.08 -20.41 0.00
N ARG A 203 -4.17 -19.98 0.65
CA ARG A 203 -5.52 -20.51 0.43
C ARG A 203 -5.92 -20.46 -1.05
N ASP A 204 -5.56 -19.38 -1.73
CA ASP A 204 -5.96 -19.10 -3.11
C ASP A 204 -4.92 -19.54 -4.16
N GLY A 205 -3.82 -20.18 -3.74
CA GLY A 205 -2.81 -20.76 -4.62
C GLY A 205 -1.82 -19.75 -5.22
N GLN A 206 -1.68 -18.57 -4.62
CA GLN A 206 -0.74 -17.53 -5.04
C GLN A 206 0.67 -17.82 -4.49
N GLN A 207 1.31 -18.85 -5.04
CA GLN A 207 2.57 -19.42 -4.52
C GLN A 207 3.71 -18.42 -4.46
N ARG A 208 3.89 -17.57 -5.49
CA ARG A 208 4.95 -16.55 -5.53
C ARG A 208 4.79 -15.52 -4.41
N LEU A 209 3.56 -15.01 -4.23
CA LEU A 209 3.25 -14.08 -3.14
C LEU A 209 3.45 -14.72 -1.77
N ALA A 210 2.93 -15.93 -1.55
CA ALA A 210 3.10 -16.64 -0.29
C ALA A 210 4.60 -16.86 0.03
N TRP A 211 5.39 -17.29 -0.96
CA TRP A 211 6.84 -17.44 -0.82
C TRP A 211 7.54 -16.13 -0.48
N GLY A 212 7.30 -15.06 -1.24
CA GLY A 212 7.95 -13.77 -1.04
C GLY A 212 7.62 -13.14 0.32
N LEU A 213 6.37 -13.31 0.79
CA LEU A 213 5.95 -12.88 2.12
C LEU A 213 6.75 -13.57 3.25
N THR A 214 7.13 -14.83 3.10
CA THR A 214 7.99 -15.49 4.11
C THR A 214 9.38 -14.87 4.19
N HIS A 215 9.92 -14.35 3.08
CA HIS A 215 11.20 -13.64 3.08
C HIS A 215 11.06 -12.22 3.62
N LEU A 216 10.04 -11.48 3.19
CA LEU A 216 9.80 -10.10 3.64
C LEU A 216 9.56 -10.02 5.16
N PHE A 217 8.83 -10.99 5.72
CA PHE A 217 8.59 -11.09 7.16
C PHE A 217 9.59 -12.01 7.87
N GLY A 218 10.69 -12.37 7.19
CA GLY A 218 11.79 -13.18 7.73
C GLY A 218 12.91 -12.34 8.36
N GLN A 219 14.10 -12.92 8.41
CA GLN A 219 15.29 -12.30 8.99
C GLN A 219 16.38 -12.08 7.95
N ALA A 220 17.15 -11.01 8.16
CA ALA A 220 18.35 -10.69 7.41
C ALA A 220 19.57 -10.69 8.34
N GLU A 221 20.76 -10.83 7.75
CA GLU A 221 22.02 -10.69 8.45
C GLU A 221 22.81 -9.53 7.83
N CYS A 222 23.21 -8.56 8.65
CA CYS A 222 23.94 -7.39 8.16
C CYS A 222 25.30 -7.80 7.58
N PRO A 223 25.58 -7.58 6.28
CA PRO A 223 26.85 -7.97 5.69
C PRO A 223 28.06 -7.21 6.26
N ARG A 224 27.83 -6.08 6.96
CA ARG A 224 28.88 -5.26 7.58
C ARG A 224 29.27 -5.75 8.97
N CYS A 225 28.31 -6.13 9.81
CA CYS A 225 28.56 -6.44 11.23
C CYS A 225 28.09 -7.82 11.68
N GLY A 226 27.43 -8.59 10.82
CA GLY A 226 26.91 -9.94 11.12
C GLY A 226 25.69 -9.96 12.06
N SER A 227 25.15 -8.80 12.45
CA SER A 227 23.94 -8.74 13.28
C SER A 227 22.73 -9.28 12.49
N VAL A 228 21.96 -10.17 13.12
CA VAL A 228 20.73 -10.73 12.57
C VAL A 228 19.53 -9.97 13.12
N PHE A 229 18.60 -9.58 12.26
CA PHE A 229 17.42 -8.79 12.62
C PHE A 229 16.20 -9.16 11.77
N GLY A 230 15.00 -8.83 12.26
CA GLY A 230 13.74 -9.02 11.53
C GLY A 230 13.56 -7.94 10.48
N ILE A 231 13.40 -8.33 9.21
CA ILE A 231 13.30 -7.36 8.10
C ILE A 231 12.08 -6.46 8.29
N ALA A 232 10.94 -7.06 8.60
CA ALA A 232 9.68 -6.36 8.76
C ALA A 232 9.68 -5.39 9.95
N ASP A 233 10.34 -5.76 11.04
CA ASP A 233 10.44 -4.93 12.25
C ASP A 233 11.26 -3.67 11.97
N GLU A 234 12.43 -3.82 11.33
CA GLU A 234 13.29 -2.68 10.98
C GLU A 234 12.69 -1.80 9.89
N TYR A 235 11.99 -2.41 8.92
CA TYR A 235 11.26 -1.65 7.90
C TYR A 235 10.12 -0.82 8.53
N ALA A 236 9.40 -1.39 9.50
CA ALA A 236 8.39 -0.66 10.26
C ALA A 236 8.97 0.44 11.14
N ALA A 237 10.09 0.17 11.82
CA ALA A 237 10.76 1.17 12.65
C ALA A 237 11.28 2.36 11.85
N ALA A 238 11.90 2.12 10.68
CA ALA A 238 12.45 3.17 9.83
C ALA A 238 11.38 4.10 9.22
N ASN A 239 10.15 3.61 9.07
CA ASN A 239 9.04 4.35 8.47
C ASN A 239 7.95 4.73 9.48
N ALA A 240 8.19 4.47 10.78
CA ALA A 240 7.32 4.98 11.82
C ALA A 240 7.34 6.51 11.77
N PRO A 241 6.19 7.20 11.94
CA PRO A 241 6.17 8.65 12.01
C PRO A 241 7.12 9.11 13.11
N ALA A 242 7.99 10.07 12.78
CA ALA A 242 8.93 10.63 13.74
C ALA A 242 8.17 11.07 15.01
N PRO A 243 8.65 10.77 16.22
CA PRO A 243 8.02 11.28 17.43
C PRO A 243 7.88 12.79 17.31
N TRP A 244 6.67 13.31 17.52
CA TRP A 244 6.44 14.75 17.51
C TRP A 244 7.35 15.41 18.56
N ASP A 245 8.29 16.24 18.10
CA ASP A 245 9.18 16.99 18.97
C ASP A 245 8.41 18.16 19.58
N PHE A 246 7.84 17.94 20.76
CA PHE A 246 7.12 18.96 21.54
C PHE A 246 7.94 20.24 21.79
N ALA A 247 9.27 20.20 21.62
CA ALA A 247 10.16 21.33 21.89
C ALA A 247 10.18 22.42 20.80
N ARG A 248 9.59 22.20 19.60
CA ARG A 248 9.60 23.20 18.52
C ARG A 248 8.41 24.18 18.51
N GLY A 249 7.55 24.14 19.53
CA GLY A 249 6.33 24.95 19.61
C GLY A 249 6.47 26.40 20.09
N HIS A 250 7.61 26.82 20.63
CA HIS A 250 7.73 28.14 21.27
C HIS A 250 9.05 28.86 20.99
N THR A 251 9.19 29.47 19.82
CA THR A 251 10.01 30.69 19.62
C THR A 251 9.67 31.38 18.29
N LYS A 252 8.46 31.94 18.20
CA LYS A 252 8.19 33.07 17.30
C LYS A 252 7.26 34.05 17.99
N ASP A 253 7.82 34.74 18.99
CA ASP A 253 7.39 36.06 19.46
C ASP A 253 8.62 36.73 20.09
N ALA A 254 9.44 37.37 19.26
CA ALA A 254 10.34 38.47 19.62
C ALA A 254 11.13 38.92 18.39
N LEU A 255 10.54 39.86 17.62
CA LEU A 255 11.11 41.14 17.17
C LEU A 255 10.31 41.68 15.98
#